data_AF-A0AAW2EHE9-F1
#
_entry.id   AF-A0AAW2EHE9-F1
#
_cell.length_a   1.000
_cell.length_b   1.000
_cell.length_c   1.000
_cell.angle_alpha   90.00
_cell.angle_beta   90.00
_cell.angle_gamma   90.00
#
_symmetry.space_group_name_H-M   'P 1'
#
loop_
_entity.id
_entity.type
_entity.pdbx_description
1 polymer ?
#
loop_
_entity_poly.entity_id
_entity_poly.type
_entity_poly.pdbx_seq_one_letter_code
_entity_poly.pdbx_strand_id
1 'polypeptide(L)'
;MICIVTQHFNLNRICLMLIGLWPYECSKLVRFQTFFCFTILISSVVYQLAVFISEDCTINLILKVFSIALLFFMYVIEYNSFRINRQIIKWSLDQLQHICDELKDEKEIDIMKKCGDDTRRYTILLIRKRIYII
;
A
#
# COMPACT_ATOMS: atom_id res chain seq x y z
N MET A 1 17.36 -19.58 -13.96
CA MET A 1 17.24 -18.19 -13.47
C MET A 1 16.18 -18.18 -12.38
N ILE A 2 16.59 -18.18 -11.11
CA ILE A 2 15.65 -18.16 -9.99
C ILE A 2 15.28 -16.69 -9.77
N CYS A 3 14.08 -16.31 -10.18
CA CYS A 3 13.58 -14.96 -9.95
C CYS A 3 13.16 -14.83 -8.48
N ILE A 4 14.14 -14.66 -7.59
CA ILE A 4 13.95 -14.56 -6.15
C ILE A 4 12.95 -13.44 -5.81
N VAL A 5 13.00 -12.33 -6.56
CA VAL A 5 12.08 -11.20 -6.40
C VAL A 5 10.64 -11.63 -6.61
N THR A 6 10.32 -12.34 -7.70
CA THR A 6 8.94 -12.78 -7.94
C THR A 6 8.45 -13.83 -6.94
N GLN A 7 9.34 -14.70 -6.45
CA GLN A 7 8.95 -15.75 -5.50
C GLN A 7 8.72 -15.21 -4.09
N HIS A 8 9.61 -14.35 -3.58
CA HIS A 8 9.55 -13.87 -2.18
C HIS A 8 8.69 -12.59 -2.05
N PHE A 9 8.67 -11.71 -3.05
CA PHE A 9 7.78 -10.55 -3.07
C PHE A 9 6.38 -10.86 -3.60
N ASN A 10 6.02 -12.13 -3.81
CA ASN A 10 4.72 -12.49 -4.39
C ASN A 10 3.54 -11.96 -3.55
N LEU A 11 3.63 -12.01 -2.22
CA LEU A 11 2.59 -11.45 -1.35
C LEU A 11 2.52 -9.92 -1.45
N ASN A 12 3.67 -9.24 -1.41
CA ASN A 12 3.72 -7.79 -1.58
C ASN A 12 3.18 -7.38 -2.96
N ARG A 13 3.49 -8.15 -4.00
CA ARG A 13 2.97 -7.98 -5.35
C ARG A 13 1.45 -8.13 -5.39
N ILE A 14 0.89 -9.18 -4.79
CA ILE A 14 -0.57 -9.38 -4.72
C ILE A 14 -1.23 -8.22 -3.97
N CYS A 15 -0.70 -7.81 -2.82
CA CYS A 15 -1.22 -6.66 -2.06
C CYS A 15 -1.19 -5.37 -2.89
N LEU A 16 -0.06 -5.07 -3.53
CA LEU A 16 0.07 -3.89 -4.38
C LEU A 16 -0.80 -3.98 -5.64
N MET A 17 -1.04 -5.17 -6.19
CA MET A 17 -1.98 -5.37 -7.30
C MET A 17 -3.43 -5.15 -6.86
N LEU A 18 -3.84 -5.64 -5.69
CA LEU A 18 -5.18 -5.45 -5.13
C LEU A 18 -5.49 -3.98 -4.84
N ILE A 19 -4.50 -3.23 -4.35
CA ILE A 19 -4.61 -1.77 -4.12
C ILE A 19 -4.43 -1.00 -5.44
N GLY A 20 -3.88 -1.65 -6.46
CA GLY A 20 -3.61 -1.06 -7.77
C GLY A 20 -2.40 -0.13 -7.81
N LEU A 21 -1.49 -0.29 -6.87
CA LEU A 21 -0.22 0.42 -6.81
C LEU A 21 0.90 -0.33 -7.55
N TRP A 22 0.67 -1.56 -8.02
CA TRP A 22 1.72 -2.36 -8.65
C TRP A 22 2.38 -1.63 -9.84
N PRO A 23 3.72 -1.45 -9.84
CA PRO A 23 4.38 -0.58 -10.80
C PRO A 23 4.40 -1.12 -12.23
N TYR A 24 4.31 -2.44 -12.44
CA TYR A 24 4.41 -3.02 -13.79
C TYR A 24 3.07 -3.08 -14.54
N GLU A 25 1.95 -3.17 -13.83
CA GLU A 25 0.63 -3.33 -14.46
C GLU A 25 -0.34 -2.28 -13.94
N CYS A 26 -0.80 -1.40 -14.83
CA CYS A 26 -1.94 -0.54 -14.56
C CYS A 26 -3.13 -1.02 -15.37
N SER A 27 -4.02 -1.78 -14.73
CA SER A 27 -5.30 -2.10 -15.33
C SER A 27 -6.22 -0.87 -15.27
N LYS A 28 -7.13 -0.74 -16.26
CA LYS A 28 -8.18 0.29 -16.22
C LYS A 28 -9.09 0.13 -14.99
N LEU A 29 -9.26 -1.10 -14.51
CA LEU A 29 -10.05 -1.43 -13.32
C LEU A 29 -9.50 -0.78 -12.05
N VAL A 30 -8.18 -0.82 -11.86
CA VAL A 30 -7.53 -0.16 -10.74
C VAL A 30 -7.84 1.34 -10.71
N ARG A 31 -7.74 2.01 -11.87
CA ARG A 31 -8.04 3.45 -11.96
C ARG A 31 -9.49 3.74 -11.59
N PHE A 32 -10.41 2.88 -12.00
CA PHE A 32 -11.83 2.99 -11.67
C PHE A 32 -12.10 2.74 -10.19
N GLN A 33 -11.53 1.68 -9.61
CA GLN A 33 -11.63 1.38 -8.18
C GLN A 33 -11.10 2.54 -7.34
N THR A 34 -9.93 3.08 -7.68
CA THR A 34 -9.35 4.24 -7.02
C THR A 34 -10.25 5.47 -7.08
N PHE A 35 -10.81 5.77 -8.25
CA PHE A 35 -11.75 6.88 -8.40
C PHE A 35 -12.96 6.70 -7.47
N PHE A 36 -13.56 5.51 -7.48
CA PHE A 36 -14.70 5.19 -6.62
C PHE A 36 -14.36 5.30 -5.12
N CYS A 37 -13.20 4.80 -4.70
CA CYS A 37 -12.71 4.95 -3.33
C CYS A 37 -12.53 6.42 -2.94
N PHE A 38 -11.93 7.25 -3.81
CA PHE A 38 -11.80 8.68 -3.53
C PHE A 38 -13.15 9.39 -3.47
N THR A 39 -14.11 9.03 -4.33
CA THR A 39 -15.47 9.57 -4.28
C THR A 39 -16.14 9.24 -2.94
N ILE A 40 -16.10 7.99 -2.49
CA ILE A 40 -16.64 7.58 -1.19
C ILE A 40 -15.98 8.36 -0.06
N LEU A 41 -14.65 8.50 -0.10
CA LEU A 41 -13.90 9.24 0.91
C LEU A 41 -14.35 10.71 0.96
N ILE A 42 -14.44 11.39 -0.18
CA ILE A 42 -14.90 12.79 -0.25
C ILE A 42 -16.33 12.90 0.28
N SER A 43 -17.24 12.01 -0.15
CA SER A 43 -18.62 11.99 0.34
C SER A 43 -18.71 11.78 1.86
N SER A 44 -17.85 10.91 2.42
CA SER A 44 -17.80 10.66 3.87
C SER A 44 -17.35 11.89 4.65
N VAL A 45 -16.36 12.64 4.12
CA VAL A 45 -15.89 13.89 4.74
C VAL A 45 -16.97 14.97 4.65
N VAL A 46 -17.66 15.10 3.51
CA VAL A 46 -18.76 16.06 3.33
C VAL A 46 -19.91 15.77 4.29
N TYR A 47 -20.30 14.50 4.46
CA TYR A 47 -21.34 14.11 5.41
C TYR A 47 -20.93 14.44 6.86
N GLN A 48 -19.68 14.14 7.23
CA GLN A 48 -19.17 14.48 8.56
C GLN A 48 -19.13 16.00 8.78
N LEU A 49 -18.83 16.80 7.74
CA LEU A 49 -18.88 18.26 7.79
C LEU A 49 -20.31 18.79 7.94
N ALA A 50 -21.31 18.15 7.32
CA ALA A 50 -22.71 18.53 7.44
C ALA A 50 -23.25 18.38 8.88
N VAL A 51 -22.74 17.41 9.65
CA VAL A 51 -23.12 17.23 11.07
C VAL A 51 -22.71 18.43 11.93
N PHE A 52 -21.62 19.14 11.59
CA PHE A 52 -21.23 20.36 12.31
C PHE A 52 -22.19 21.54 12.13
N ILE A 53 -23.00 21.52 11.07
CA ILE A 53 -24.00 22.56 10.79
C ILE A 53 -25.26 22.34 11.64
N SER A 54 -25.50 21.10 12.11
CA SER A 54 -26.58 20.80 13.05
C SER A 54 -26.17 21.25 14.45
N GLU A 55 -27.05 21.98 15.15
CA GLU A 55 -26.76 22.85 16.31
C GLU A 55 -26.06 22.20 17.54
N ASP A 56 -25.86 20.88 17.60
CA ASP A 56 -25.29 20.14 18.75
C ASP A 56 -23.78 19.84 18.63
N CYS A 57 -22.99 20.86 18.31
CA CYS A 57 -21.55 20.68 18.09
C CYS A 57 -20.76 20.53 19.42
N THR A 58 -20.41 19.30 19.78
CA THR A 58 -19.56 18.99 20.95
C THR A 58 -18.08 18.91 20.56
N ILE A 59 -17.17 19.46 21.37
CA ILE A 59 -15.70 19.40 21.15
C ILE A 59 -15.20 17.97 20.86
N ASN A 60 -15.75 16.96 21.55
CA ASN A 60 -15.42 15.55 21.34
C ASN A 60 -15.78 15.06 19.92
N LEU A 61 -16.90 15.52 19.37
CA LEU A 61 -17.32 15.22 18.00
C LEU A 61 -16.36 15.85 16.99
N ILE A 62 -15.94 17.10 17.23
CA ILE A 62 -14.96 17.82 16.39
C ILE A 62 -13.64 17.04 16.31
N LEU A 63 -13.08 16.67 17.47
CA LEU A 63 -11.81 15.94 17.55
C LEU A 63 -11.90 14.58 16.86
N LYS A 64 -13.01 13.85 17.02
CA LYS A 64 -13.20 12.55 16.38
C LYS A 64 -13.25 12.67 14.86
N VAL A 65 -14.02 13.63 14.33
CA VAL A 65 -14.10 13.85 12.88
C VAL A 65 -12.76 14.30 12.32
N PHE A 66 -12.08 15.24 12.99
CA PHE A 66 -10.77 15.71 12.55
C PHE A 66 -9.71 14.60 12.55
N SER A 67 -9.72 13.74 13.58
CA SER A 67 -8.85 12.57 13.63
C SER A 67 -9.08 11.63 12.46
N ILE A 68 -10.34 11.31 12.14
CA ILE A 68 -10.70 10.47 11.00
C ILE A 68 -10.27 11.13 9.68
N ALA A 69 -10.52 12.44 9.52
CA ALA A 69 -10.13 13.19 8.33
C ALA A 69 -8.60 13.19 8.14
N LEU A 70 -7.82 13.41 9.20
CA LEU A 70 -6.36 13.35 9.14
C LEU A 70 -5.85 11.97 8.72
N LEU A 71 -6.43 10.90 9.25
CA LEU A 71 -6.09 9.53 8.83
C LEU A 71 -6.35 9.33 7.33
N PHE A 72 -7.46 9.86 6.80
CA PHE A 72 -7.74 9.80 5.37
C PHE A 72 -6.75 10.63 4.56
N PHE A 73 -6.40 11.84 4.99
CA PHE A 73 -5.40 12.66 4.30
C PHE A 73 -4.04 11.97 4.23
N MET A 74 -3.60 11.34 5.32
CA MET A 74 -2.37 10.54 5.33
C MET A 74 -2.41 9.45 4.26
N TYR A 75 -3.50 8.69 4.19
CA TYR A 75 -3.69 7.66 3.16
C TYR A 75 -3.66 8.23 1.73
N VAL A 76 -4.33 9.37 1.50
CA VAL A 76 -4.32 10.05 0.20
C VAL A 76 -2.91 10.48 -0.20
N ILE A 77 -2.15 11.06 0.72
CA ILE A 77 -0.78 11.53 0.47
C ILE A 77 0.13 10.35 0.14
N GLU A 78 0.09 9.27 0.93
CA GLU A 78 0.89 8.06 0.68
C GLU A 78 0.56 7.43 -0.68
N TYR A 79 -0.73 7.30 -0.99
CA TYR A 79 -1.19 6.73 -2.25
C TYR A 79 -0.72 7.56 -3.46
N ASN A 80 -0.83 8.89 -3.38
CA ASN A 80 -0.36 9.78 -4.45
C ASN A 80 1.15 9.76 -4.58
N SER A 81 1.89 9.74 -3.46
CA SER A 81 3.35 9.62 -3.46
C SER A 81 3.80 8.35 -4.19
N PHE A 82 3.19 7.20 -3.87
CA PHE A 82 3.51 5.93 -4.54
C PHE A 82 3.17 5.96 -6.03
N ARG A 83 2.06 6.60 -6.42
CA ARG A 83 1.67 6.75 -7.83
C ARG A 83 2.62 7.65 -8.62
N ILE A 84 3.02 8.78 -8.06
CA ILE A 84 3.99 9.71 -8.71
C ILE A 84 5.35 9.02 -8.82
N ASN A 85 5.77 8.35 -7.74
CA ASN A 85 7.06 7.70 -7.66
C ASN A 85 7.10 6.30 -8.31
N ARG A 86 6.05 5.92 -9.04
CA ARG A 86 5.89 4.58 -9.63
C ARG A 86 7.08 4.16 -10.48
N GLN A 87 7.64 5.09 -11.26
CA GLN A 87 8.80 4.79 -12.11
C GLN A 87 10.05 4.49 -11.30
N ILE A 88 10.28 5.23 -10.22
CA ILE A 88 11.42 4.98 -9.32
C ILE A 88 11.27 3.61 -8.67
N ILE A 89 10.08 3.28 -8.17
CA ILE A 89 9.79 1.98 -7.55
C ILE A 89 9.98 0.84 -8.56
N LYS A 90 9.52 1.03 -9.80
CA LYS A 90 9.74 0.07 -10.89
C LYS A 90 11.24 -0.16 -11.12
N TRP A 91 12.00 0.93 -11.25
CA TRP A 91 13.43 0.86 -11.48
C TRP A 91 14.16 0.16 -10.33
N SER A 92 13.80 0.43 -9.07
CA SER A 92 14.37 -0.26 -7.91
C SER A 92 14.11 -1.76 -7.92
N LEU A 93 12.92 -2.19 -8.35
CA LEU A 93 12.59 -3.61 -8.49
C LEU A 93 13.36 -4.28 -9.64
N ASP A 94 13.53 -3.58 -10.77
CA ASP A 94 14.32 -4.05 -11.90
C ASP A 94 15.80 -4.21 -11.52
N GLN A 95 16.36 -3.26 -10.77
CA GLN A 95 17.73 -3.33 -10.25
C GLN A 95 17.90 -4.50 -9.27
N LEU A 96 16.96 -4.70 -8.35
CA LEU A 96 16.99 -5.83 -7.42
C LEU A 96 16.98 -7.17 -8.17
N GLN A 97 16.18 -7.26 -9.23
CA GLN A 97 16.11 -8.45 -10.07
C GLN A 97 17.44 -8.70 -10.80
N HIS A 98 18.03 -7.66 -11.39
CA HIS A 98 19.34 -7.75 -12.05
C HIS A 98 20.43 -8.26 -11.09
N ILE A 99 20.49 -7.70 -9.88
CA ILE A 99 21.44 -8.17 -8.85
C ILE A 99 21.21 -9.65 -8.55
N CYS A 100 19.95 -10.06 -8.32
CA CYS A 100 19.63 -11.47 -8.06
C CYS A 100 20.02 -12.41 -9.21
N ASP A 101 19.97 -11.94 -10.45
CA ASP A 101 20.34 -12.74 -11.63
C ASP A 101 21.87 -12.87 -11.80
N GLU A 102 22.65 -11.93 -11.28
CA GLU A 102 24.12 -11.94 -11.32
C GLU A 102 24.75 -12.72 -10.15
N LEU A 103 24.01 -12.95 -9.06
CA LEU A 103 24.45 -13.75 -7.91
C LEU A 103 24.82 -15.18 -8.33
N LYS A 104 26.08 -15.56 -8.08
CA LYS A 104 26.60 -16.92 -8.33
C LYS A 104 27.09 -17.62 -7.06
N ASP A 105 27.39 -16.88 -6.01
CA ASP A 105 27.86 -17.43 -4.75
C ASP A 105 26.71 -18.05 -3.95
N GLU A 106 26.88 -19.30 -3.51
CA GLU A 106 25.84 -20.04 -2.80
C GLU A 106 25.49 -19.41 -1.45
N LYS A 107 26.45 -18.77 -0.76
CA LYS A 107 26.20 -18.10 0.54
C LYS A 107 25.40 -16.83 0.34
N GLU A 108 25.72 -16.03 -0.69
CA GLU A 108 24.95 -14.84 -1.03
C GLU A 108 23.49 -15.18 -1.39
N ILE A 109 23.30 -16.28 -2.13
CA ILE A 109 21.95 -16.79 -2.46
C ILE A 109 21.20 -17.22 -1.19
N ASP A 110 21.87 -17.87 -0.24
CA ASP A 110 21.25 -18.29 1.02
C ASP A 110 20.83 -17.09 1.88
N ILE A 111 21.68 -16.05 1.97
CA ILE A 111 21.36 -14.79 2.65
C ILE A 111 20.13 -14.13 1.99
N MET A 112 20.09 -14.08 0.67
CA MET A 112 18.99 -13.47 -0.07
C MET A 112 17.67 -14.22 0.17
N LYS A 113 17.69 -15.56 0.17
CA LYS A 113 16.51 -16.38 0.50
C LYS A 113 16.01 -16.11 1.91
N LYS A 114 16.91 -16.06 2.89
CA LYS A 114 16.57 -15.76 4.28
C LYS A 114 15.88 -14.39 4.43
N CYS A 115 16.42 -13.37 3.79
CA CYS A 115 15.81 -12.03 3.74
C CYS A 115 14.41 -12.05 3.10
N GLY A 116 14.25 -12.84 2.02
CA GLY A 116 12.96 -13.03 1.37
C GLY A 116 11.93 -13.71 2.28
N ASP A 117 12.33 -14.76 3.00
CA ASP A 117 11.46 -15.46 3.94
C ASP A 117 11.05 -14.59 5.14
N ASP A 118 11.98 -13.81 5.67
CA ASP A 118 11.70 -12.84 6.73
C ASP A 118 10.71 -11.78 6.25
N THR A 119 10.93 -11.21 5.06
CA THR A 119 10.00 -10.25 4.45
C THR A 119 8.60 -10.86 4.30
N ARG A 120 8.50 -12.10 3.80
CA ARG A 120 7.24 -12.81 3.65
C ARG A 120 6.52 -12.99 5.00
N ARG A 121 7.24 -13.38 6.05
CA ARG A 121 6.70 -13.52 7.41
C ARG A 121 6.19 -12.19 7.94
N TYR A 122 6.94 -11.11 7.78
CA TYR A 122 6.50 -9.77 8.19
C TYR A 122 5.25 -9.33 7.44
N THR A 123 5.17 -9.53 6.13
CA THR A 123 3.97 -9.22 5.34
C THR A 123 2.76 -10.00 5.84
N ILE A 124 2.90 -11.30 6.12
CA ILE A 124 1.82 -12.12 6.69
C ILE A 124 1.37 -11.59 8.05
N LEU A 125 2.32 -11.24 8.93
CA LEU A 125 2.02 -10.67 10.24
C LEU A 125 1.28 -9.33 10.14
N LEU A 126 1.68 -8.47 9.20
CA LEU A 126 1.02 -7.19 8.93
C LEU A 126 -0.41 -7.38 8.42
N ILE A 127 -0.62 -8.28 7.44
CA ILE A 127 -1.95 -8.61 6.92
C ILE A 127 -2.83 -9.16 8.05
N ARG A 128 -2.30 -10.09 8.85
CA ARG A 128 -3.03 -10.67 9.99
C ARG A 128 -3.41 -9.61 11.01
N LYS A 129 -2.49 -8.73 11.41
CA LYS A 129 -2.80 -7.64 12.35
C LYS A 129 -3.89 -6.70 11.82
N ARG A 130 -3.88 -6.37 10.53
CA ARG A 130 -4.93 -5.56 9.90
C ARG A 130 -6.32 -6.23 9.99
N ILE A 131 -6.40 -7.56 9.87
CA ILE A 131 -7.66 -8.31 10.00
C ILE A 131 -8.19 -8.32 11.44
N TYR A 132 -7.31 -8.41 12.45
CA TYR A 132 -7.73 -8.41 13.86
C TYR A 132 -8.10 -7.03 14.44
N ILE A 133 -7.84 -5.95 13.69
CA ILE A 133 -8.11 -4.56 14.11
C ILE A 133 -9.36 -3.99 13.38
N ILE A 134 -10.01 -4.76 12.51
CA ILE A 134 -11.31 -4.47 11.89
C ILE A 134 -12.38 -5.29 12.62
#